data_AF-A0A843EBU6-F1
#
_entry.id   AF-A0A843EBU6-F1
#
_cell.length_a   1.000
_cell.length_b   1.000
_cell.length_c   1.000
_cell.angle_alpha   90.00
_cell.angle_beta   90.00
_cell.angle_gamma   90.00
#
_symmetry.space_group_name_H-M   'P 1'
#
loop_
_entity.id
_entity.type
_entity.pdbx_description
1 polymer ?
#
loop_
_entity_poly.entity_id
_entity_poly.type
_entity_poly.pdbx_seq_one_letter_code
_entity_poly.pdbx_strand_id
1 'polypeptide(L)'
;MLLIAQNHFQLIVEVGLILLATMIFDLNLVPLSLSVVTFLSLFLSAGFAILFGADLAFLILSFGQHEFTHPFGPIALLAIITALASLKVMEESGVNVARLKRIVYILLAAITIFGGAMHRSFLLLWFVGLFIGYTIISKSFRQKSILTLRRIGMFFGAALVAFGVLEIVARISGMEVFSPVLRISRLATNSLSSLKLVVGNTWLIGHDPSSSYWSNSSGFADGYISLPMQFILLFGLPFPLFFGLLVTRKDTIDYMLPGIFGYAYDFGYLTFLILLLIVLGTIIVGLMILRQYRHKRESKNRKYLGKEVLLIGSLTGFVSQAIIGLFLFNRTVNGMALLTFMFLGSLVLAHTVTIRRDSNEAVSR
;
A
#
# COMPACT_ATOMS: atom_id res chain seq x y z
N MET A 1 22.36 26.12 4.74
CA MET A 1 22.49 24.72 5.19
C MET A 1 21.83 23.84 4.15
N LEU A 2 22.55 22.88 3.58
CA LEU A 2 21.98 21.90 2.65
C LEU A 2 20.87 21.10 3.36
N LEU A 3 19.86 20.68 2.60
CA LEU A 3 18.86 19.64 2.94
C LEU A 3 19.56 18.30 3.22
N ILE A 4 20.30 18.20 4.32
CA ILE A 4 20.87 16.96 4.83
C ILE A 4 20.02 16.61 6.04
N ALA A 5 19.16 15.61 5.89
CA ALA A 5 18.37 15.09 6.99
C ALA A 5 19.29 14.68 8.15
N GLN A 6 18.98 15.11 9.37
CA GLN A 6 19.82 14.86 10.55
C GLN A 6 19.45 13.58 11.29
N ASN A 7 18.23 13.06 11.04
CA ASN A 7 17.73 11.80 11.59
C ASN A 7 16.69 11.18 10.64
N HIS A 8 16.29 9.93 10.94
CA HIS A 8 15.33 9.18 10.12
C HIS A 8 13.95 9.86 10.05
N PHE A 9 13.50 10.49 11.13
CA PHE A 9 12.21 11.20 11.17
C PHE A 9 12.19 12.38 10.20
N GLN A 10 13.22 13.23 10.23
CA GLN A 10 13.36 14.36 9.32
C GLN A 10 13.39 13.89 7.86
N LEU A 11 14.14 12.82 7.56
CA LEU A 11 14.20 12.27 6.21
C LEU A 11 12.83 11.82 5.71
N ILE A 12 12.06 11.12 6.55
CA ILE A 12 10.70 10.66 6.20
C ILE A 12 9.79 11.86 5.89
N VAL A 13 9.85 12.92 6.70
CA VAL A 13 9.06 14.15 6.50
C VAL A 13 9.46 14.85 5.20
N GLU A 14 10.75 15.05 4.96
CA GLU A 14 11.26 15.74 3.75
C GLU A 14 10.87 14.99 2.48
N VAL A 15 11.09 13.68 2.42
CA VAL A 15 10.68 12.85 1.28
C VAL A 15 9.16 12.86 1.10
N GLY A 16 8.40 12.89 2.19
CA GLY A 16 6.93 12.99 2.14
C GLY A 16 6.45 14.29 1.52
N LEU A 17 7.05 15.42 1.91
CA LEU A 17 6.72 16.73 1.35
C LEU A 17 7.11 16.83 -0.13
N ILE A 18 8.28 16.31 -0.51
CA ILE A 18 8.71 16.26 -1.90
C ILE A 18 7.73 15.43 -2.72
N LEU A 19 7.37 14.22 -2.27
CA LEU A 19 6.39 13.38 -2.96
C LEU A 19 5.04 14.07 -3.11
N LEU A 20 4.54 14.74 -2.07
CA LEU A 20 3.28 15.48 -2.14
C LEU A 20 3.35 16.61 -3.18
N ALA A 21 4.42 17.41 -3.16
CA ALA A 21 4.61 18.48 -4.12
C ALA A 21 4.68 17.93 -5.56
N THR A 22 5.47 16.88 -5.79
CA THR A 22 5.60 16.23 -7.10
C THR A 22 4.25 15.69 -7.59
N MET A 23 3.49 14.98 -6.74
CA MET A 23 2.19 14.45 -7.14
C MET A 23 1.17 15.55 -7.46
N ILE A 24 1.22 16.68 -6.72
CA ILE A 24 0.39 17.86 -7.05
C ILE A 24 0.75 18.38 -8.45
N PHE A 25 2.03 18.51 -8.78
CA PHE A 25 2.44 18.93 -10.12
C PHE A 25 2.01 17.92 -11.19
N ASP A 26 2.26 16.63 -10.99
CA ASP A 26 1.95 15.58 -11.96
C ASP A 26 0.45 15.52 -12.28
N LEU A 27 -0.42 15.57 -11.26
CA LEU A 27 -1.88 15.52 -11.45
C LEU A 27 -2.46 16.79 -12.13
N ASN A 28 -1.71 17.89 -12.15
CA ASN A 28 -2.15 19.17 -12.70
C ASN A 28 -1.51 19.52 -14.04
N LEU A 29 -0.28 19.08 -14.30
CA LEU A 29 0.44 19.30 -15.55
C LEU A 29 0.02 18.28 -16.62
N VAL A 30 -0.16 17.02 -16.25
CA VAL A 30 -0.50 15.95 -17.19
C VAL A 30 -2.02 15.91 -17.42
N PRO A 31 -2.49 15.91 -18.68
CA PRO A 31 -3.90 15.73 -18.99
C PRO A 31 -4.33 14.28 -18.69
N LEU A 32 -4.85 14.07 -17.47
CA LEU A 32 -5.35 12.76 -17.00
C LEU A 32 -6.72 12.43 -17.59
N SER A 33 -6.73 12.17 -18.90
CA SER A 33 -7.89 11.62 -19.59
C SER A 33 -8.16 10.18 -19.15
N LEU A 34 -9.40 9.72 -19.32
CA LEU A 34 -9.78 8.34 -19.00
C LEU A 34 -8.91 7.32 -19.77
N SER A 35 -8.59 7.59 -21.03
CA SER A 35 -7.78 6.71 -21.87
C SER A 35 -6.34 6.58 -21.35
N VAL A 36 -5.70 7.70 -20.99
CA VAL A 36 -4.33 7.72 -20.44
C VAL A 36 -4.26 6.94 -19.13
N VAL A 37 -5.20 7.20 -18.21
CA VAL A 37 -5.24 6.52 -16.91
C VAL A 37 -5.54 5.02 -17.08
N THR A 38 -6.41 4.65 -18.02
CA THR A 38 -6.71 3.24 -18.30
C THR A 38 -5.49 2.54 -18.92
N PHE A 39 -4.81 3.16 -19.88
CA PHE A 39 -3.59 2.62 -20.45
C PHE A 39 -2.50 2.42 -19.39
N LEU A 40 -2.23 3.45 -18.58
CA LEU A 40 -1.20 3.38 -17.53
C LEU A 40 -1.52 2.29 -16.50
N SER A 41 -2.79 2.19 -16.07
CA SER A 41 -3.20 1.17 -15.11
C SER A 41 -3.10 -0.26 -15.66
N LEU A 42 -3.40 -0.48 -16.94
CA LEU A 42 -3.19 -1.77 -17.60
C LEU A 42 -1.70 -2.09 -17.76
N PHE A 43 -0.91 -1.11 -18.18
CA PHE A 43 0.54 -1.25 -18.31
C PHE A 43 1.20 -1.62 -16.97
N LEU A 44 0.86 -0.90 -15.90
CA LEU A 44 1.34 -1.20 -14.55
C LEU A 44 0.86 -2.57 -14.07
N SER A 45 -0.41 -2.94 -14.30
CA SER A 45 -0.94 -4.25 -13.92
C SER A 45 -0.21 -5.39 -14.64
N ALA A 46 0.06 -5.23 -15.94
CA ALA A 46 0.84 -6.20 -16.72
C ALA A 46 2.29 -6.28 -16.22
N GLY A 47 2.93 -5.13 -15.96
CA GLY A 47 4.27 -5.06 -15.39
C GLY A 47 4.36 -5.80 -14.05
N PHE A 48 3.42 -5.56 -13.13
CA PHE A 48 3.38 -6.27 -11.85
C PHE A 48 3.09 -7.77 -12.01
N ALA A 49 2.20 -8.16 -12.93
CA ALA A 49 1.98 -9.58 -13.21
C ALA A 49 3.28 -10.28 -13.65
N ILE A 50 4.05 -9.64 -14.53
CA ILE A 50 5.35 -10.16 -14.99
C ILE A 50 6.36 -10.19 -13.84
N LEU A 51 6.47 -9.11 -13.06
CA LEU A 51 7.42 -9.03 -11.95
C LEU A 51 7.12 -10.07 -10.86
N PHE A 52 5.85 -10.25 -10.48
CA PHE A 52 5.45 -11.31 -9.56
C PHE A 52 5.71 -12.71 -10.15
N GLY A 53 5.51 -12.89 -11.45
CA GLY A 53 5.84 -14.13 -12.15
C GLY A 53 7.34 -14.44 -12.16
N ALA A 54 8.18 -13.42 -12.37
CA ALA A 54 9.64 -13.55 -12.33
C ALA A 54 10.13 -13.90 -10.93
N ASP A 55 9.60 -13.23 -9.91
CA ASP A 55 9.85 -13.52 -8.49
C ASP A 55 9.51 -15.01 -8.17
N LEU A 56 8.34 -15.49 -8.61
CA LEU A 56 7.93 -16.88 -8.42
C LEU A 56 8.84 -17.86 -9.19
N ALA A 57 9.24 -17.51 -10.41
CA ALA A 57 10.17 -18.33 -11.20
C ALA A 57 11.54 -18.43 -10.51
N PHE A 58 12.08 -17.34 -9.97
CA PHE A 58 13.33 -17.35 -9.22
C PHE A 58 13.23 -18.19 -7.93
N LEU A 59 12.09 -18.15 -7.25
CA LEU A 59 11.83 -18.99 -6.09
C LEU A 59 11.88 -20.49 -6.44
N ILE A 60 11.27 -20.89 -7.56
CA ILE A 60 11.23 -22.29 -8.02
C ILE A 60 12.60 -22.75 -8.53
N LEU A 61 13.29 -21.88 -9.29
CA LEU A 61 14.58 -22.17 -9.90
C LEU A 61 15.77 -22.01 -8.93
N SER A 62 15.51 -21.68 -7.66
CA SER A 62 16.53 -21.49 -6.61
C SER A 62 17.62 -20.45 -6.95
N PHE A 63 17.31 -19.46 -7.81
CA PHE A 63 18.21 -18.35 -8.16
C PHE A 63 18.26 -17.28 -7.06
N GLY A 64 18.63 -17.69 -5.84
CA GLY A 64 18.69 -16.81 -4.67
C GLY A 64 17.32 -16.36 -4.16
N GLN A 65 17.29 -15.72 -3.00
CA GLN A 65 16.07 -15.22 -2.35
C GLN A 65 15.86 -13.72 -2.60
N HIS A 66 16.03 -13.28 -3.85
CA HIS A 66 15.72 -11.89 -4.20
C HIS A 66 14.21 -11.70 -4.28
N GLU A 67 13.66 -10.87 -3.38
CA GLU A 67 12.25 -10.46 -3.40
C GLU A 67 12.14 -9.04 -3.94
N PHE A 68 11.89 -8.89 -5.24
CA PHE A 68 11.79 -7.56 -5.84
C PHE A 68 10.45 -6.88 -5.55
N THR A 69 9.39 -7.66 -5.30
CA THR A 69 8.01 -7.13 -5.38
C THR A 69 7.23 -7.01 -4.07
N HIS A 70 7.79 -7.43 -2.94
CA HIS A 70 7.13 -7.38 -1.63
C HIS A 70 6.50 -6.00 -1.27
N PRO A 71 7.13 -4.83 -1.51
CA PRO A 71 6.56 -3.53 -1.14
C PRO A 71 5.49 -3.03 -2.13
N PHE A 72 5.35 -3.64 -3.31
CA PHE A 72 4.55 -3.06 -4.41
C PHE A 72 3.11 -3.58 -4.51
N GLY A 73 2.68 -4.46 -3.60
CA GLY A 73 1.30 -4.95 -3.57
C GLY A 73 0.23 -3.85 -3.55
N PRO A 74 0.38 -2.78 -2.76
CA PRO A 74 -0.53 -1.62 -2.80
C PRO A 74 -0.58 -0.91 -4.15
N ILE A 75 0.53 -0.86 -4.90
CA ILE A 75 0.59 -0.23 -6.22
C ILE A 75 -0.08 -1.14 -7.27
N ALA A 76 0.10 -2.45 -7.15
CA ALA A 76 -0.65 -3.42 -7.97
C ALA A 76 -2.17 -3.30 -7.72
N LEU A 77 -2.59 -3.09 -6.47
CA LEU A 77 -3.99 -2.79 -6.15
C LEU A 77 -4.47 -1.48 -6.78
N LEU A 78 -3.69 -0.40 -6.68
CA LEU A 78 -3.99 0.86 -7.35
C LEU A 78 -4.21 0.61 -8.84
N ALA A 79 -3.31 -0.11 -9.50
CA ALA A 79 -3.38 -0.38 -10.93
C ALA A 79 -4.64 -1.18 -11.29
N ILE A 80 -4.89 -2.31 -10.62
CA ILE A 80 -6.02 -3.17 -10.98
C ILE A 80 -7.38 -2.52 -10.67
N ILE A 81 -7.49 -1.81 -9.55
CA ILE A 81 -8.73 -1.14 -9.14
C ILE A 81 -9.00 0.07 -10.03
N THR A 82 -7.97 0.82 -10.42
CA THR A 82 -8.11 1.89 -11.42
C THR A 82 -8.63 1.32 -12.74
N ALA A 83 -8.06 0.20 -13.22
CA ALA A 83 -8.52 -0.46 -14.45
C ALA A 83 -9.99 -0.93 -14.34
N LEU A 84 -10.37 -1.53 -13.21
CA LEU A 84 -11.75 -1.96 -12.94
C LEU A 84 -12.73 -0.77 -12.89
N ALA A 85 -12.33 0.34 -12.26
CA ALA A 85 -13.13 1.57 -12.22
C ALA A 85 -13.27 2.20 -13.62
N SER A 86 -12.20 2.20 -14.42
CA SER A 86 -12.24 2.65 -15.81
C SER A 86 -13.25 1.88 -16.66
N LEU A 87 -13.30 0.55 -16.52
CA LEU A 87 -14.30 -0.27 -17.22
C LEU A 87 -15.73 0.20 -16.90
N LYS A 88 -16.01 0.57 -15.65
CA LYS A 88 -17.34 1.07 -15.25
C LYS A 88 -17.69 2.41 -15.86
N VAL A 89 -16.74 3.35 -15.90
CA VAL A 89 -16.94 4.63 -16.59
C VAL A 89 -17.20 4.43 -18.09
N MET A 90 -16.45 3.53 -18.73
CA MET A 90 -16.60 3.21 -20.15
C MET A 90 -17.94 2.53 -20.46
N GLU A 91 -18.36 1.56 -19.64
CA GLU A 91 -19.69 0.91 -19.75
C GLU A 91 -20.83 1.94 -19.68
N GLU A 92 -20.79 2.86 -18.72
CA GLU A 92 -21.79 3.94 -18.58
C GLU A 92 -21.76 4.93 -19.75
N SER A 93 -20.61 5.09 -20.40
CA SER A 93 -20.44 5.96 -21.57
C SER A 93 -20.82 5.29 -22.90
N GLY A 94 -21.35 4.06 -22.87
CA GLY A 94 -21.77 3.32 -24.05
C GLY A 94 -20.63 2.66 -24.84
N VAL A 95 -19.42 2.57 -24.27
CA VAL A 95 -18.27 1.92 -24.91
C VAL A 95 -18.34 0.41 -24.68
N ASN A 96 -18.15 -0.38 -25.73
CA ASN A 96 -18.06 -1.83 -25.60
C ASN A 96 -16.72 -2.23 -24.96
N VAL A 97 -16.77 -2.65 -23.69
CA VAL A 97 -15.59 -3.04 -22.92
C VAL A 97 -15.35 -4.56 -22.87
N ALA A 98 -16.09 -5.39 -23.61
CA ALA A 98 -16.07 -6.85 -23.42
C ALA A 98 -14.65 -7.46 -23.50
N ARG A 99 -13.85 -7.03 -24.49
CA ARG A 99 -12.46 -7.49 -24.65
C ARG A 99 -11.55 -6.95 -23.53
N LEU A 100 -11.69 -5.66 -23.20
CA LEU A 100 -10.88 -5.01 -22.18
C LEU A 100 -11.15 -5.62 -20.80
N LYS A 101 -12.40 -5.92 -20.50
CA LYS A 101 -12.84 -6.62 -19.28
C LYS A 101 -12.19 -7.99 -19.15
N ARG A 102 -12.06 -8.74 -20.24
CA ARG A 102 -11.34 -10.02 -20.26
C ARG A 102 -9.86 -9.82 -19.90
N ILE A 103 -9.20 -8.83 -20.48
CA ILE A 103 -7.79 -8.50 -20.18
C ILE A 103 -7.62 -8.15 -18.70
N VAL A 104 -8.47 -7.28 -18.15
CA VAL A 104 -8.40 -6.90 -16.72
C VAL A 104 -8.59 -8.11 -15.81
N TYR A 105 -9.51 -9.02 -16.12
CA TYR A 105 -9.69 -10.23 -15.30
C TYR A 105 -8.53 -11.22 -15.42
N ILE A 106 -7.90 -11.34 -16.59
CA ILE A 106 -6.68 -12.14 -16.74
C ILE A 106 -5.56 -11.55 -15.88
N LEU A 107 -5.35 -10.24 -15.93
CA LEU A 107 -4.34 -9.56 -15.10
C LEU A 107 -4.64 -9.70 -13.60
N LEU A 108 -5.90 -9.56 -13.20
CA LEU A 108 -6.32 -9.77 -11.82
C LEU A 108 -6.00 -11.20 -11.36
N ALA A 109 -6.33 -12.21 -12.17
CA ALA A 109 -6.05 -13.60 -11.86
C ALA A 109 -4.54 -13.88 -11.81
N ALA A 110 -3.77 -13.38 -12.78
CA ALA A 110 -2.32 -13.54 -12.84
C ALA A 110 -1.64 -12.93 -11.60
N ILE A 111 -1.99 -11.69 -11.24
CA ILE A 111 -1.44 -11.03 -10.04
C ILE A 111 -1.85 -11.79 -8.77
N THR A 112 -3.09 -12.27 -8.69
CA THR A 112 -3.56 -13.05 -7.53
C THR A 112 -2.75 -14.33 -7.35
N ILE A 113 -2.52 -15.06 -8.45
CA ILE A 113 -1.79 -16.34 -8.43
C ILE A 113 -0.31 -16.11 -8.16
N PHE A 114 0.36 -15.26 -8.95
CA PHE A 114 1.80 -15.04 -8.83
C PHE A 114 2.16 -14.29 -7.54
N GLY A 115 1.45 -13.19 -7.26
CA GLY A 115 1.68 -12.42 -6.04
C GLY A 115 1.31 -13.22 -4.79
N GLY A 116 0.24 -14.02 -4.85
CA GLY A 116 -0.18 -14.85 -3.73
C GLY A 116 0.73 -16.04 -3.44
N ALA A 117 1.28 -16.66 -4.49
CA ALA A 117 2.28 -17.71 -4.34
C ALA A 117 3.60 -17.15 -3.76
N MET A 118 4.04 -15.98 -4.25
CA MET A 118 5.33 -15.42 -3.84
C MET A 118 5.29 -14.80 -2.44
N HIS A 119 4.27 -13.99 -2.13
CA HIS A 119 4.25 -13.12 -0.97
C HIS A 119 3.13 -13.51 -0.01
N ARG A 120 3.50 -14.11 1.12
CA ARG A 120 2.55 -14.66 2.10
C ARG A 120 1.58 -13.60 2.68
N SER A 121 2.03 -12.36 2.86
CA SER A 121 1.21 -11.22 3.33
C SER A 121 0.45 -10.51 2.22
N PHE A 122 0.85 -10.72 0.96
CA PHE A 122 0.22 -10.08 -0.19
C PHE A 122 -1.21 -10.54 -0.35
N LEU A 123 -1.54 -11.83 -0.18
CA LEU A 123 -2.93 -12.27 -0.32
C LEU A 123 -3.88 -11.55 0.63
N LEU A 124 -3.47 -11.34 1.87
CA LEU A 124 -4.29 -10.63 2.85
C LEU A 124 -4.51 -9.18 2.40
N LEU A 125 -3.44 -8.48 2.02
CA LEU A 125 -3.50 -7.13 1.47
C LEU A 125 -4.35 -7.06 0.21
N TRP A 126 -4.18 -8.01 -0.70
CA TRP A 126 -4.84 -8.11 -1.99
C TRP A 126 -6.35 -8.33 -1.82
N PHE A 127 -6.76 -9.27 -0.98
CA PHE A 127 -8.17 -9.51 -0.70
C PHE A 127 -8.79 -8.33 0.05
N VAL A 128 -8.18 -7.84 1.14
CA VAL A 128 -8.71 -6.66 1.86
C VAL A 128 -8.85 -5.47 0.90
N GLY A 129 -7.85 -5.24 0.05
CA GLY A 129 -7.88 -4.13 -0.91
C GLY A 129 -8.86 -4.31 -2.05
N LEU A 130 -8.98 -5.51 -2.61
CA LEU A 130 -10.03 -5.79 -3.59
C LEU A 130 -11.42 -5.55 -2.98
N PHE A 131 -11.67 -6.00 -1.75
CA PHE A 131 -12.95 -5.76 -1.06
C PHE A 131 -13.24 -4.26 -0.89
N ILE A 132 -12.25 -3.49 -0.43
CA ILE A 132 -12.36 -2.03 -0.27
C ILE A 132 -12.60 -1.36 -1.62
N GLY A 133 -11.80 -1.67 -2.63
CA GLY A 133 -11.90 -1.07 -3.96
C GLY A 133 -13.22 -1.38 -4.65
N TYR A 134 -13.67 -2.64 -4.60
CA TYR A 134 -14.99 -3.03 -5.08
C TYR A 134 -16.10 -2.27 -4.34
N THR A 135 -15.98 -2.09 -3.02
CA THR A 135 -16.95 -1.31 -2.23
C THR A 135 -16.98 0.16 -2.64
N ILE A 136 -15.82 0.78 -2.85
CA ILE A 136 -15.71 2.17 -3.33
C ILE A 136 -16.32 2.30 -4.73
N ILE A 137 -15.99 1.39 -5.66
CA ILE A 137 -16.58 1.34 -7.01
C ILE A 137 -18.10 1.20 -6.91
N SER A 138 -18.61 0.22 -6.17
CA SER A 138 -20.05 -0.01 -6.03
C SER A 138 -20.79 1.23 -5.54
N LYS A 139 -20.23 1.94 -4.55
CA LYS A 139 -20.79 3.18 -4.03
C LYS A 139 -20.67 4.33 -5.03
N SER A 140 -19.55 4.47 -5.74
CA SER A 140 -19.34 5.55 -6.71
C SER A 140 -20.27 5.43 -7.93
N PHE A 141 -20.56 4.22 -8.39
CA PHE A 141 -21.38 3.96 -9.58
C PHE A 141 -22.84 3.59 -9.27
N ARG A 142 -23.35 3.87 -8.05
CA ARG A 142 -24.74 3.55 -7.61
C ARG A 142 -25.16 2.09 -7.84
N GLN A 143 -24.21 1.15 -7.80
CA GLN A 143 -24.49 -0.27 -8.01
C GLN A 143 -24.98 -0.94 -6.73
N LYS A 144 -25.66 -2.09 -6.87
CA LYS A 144 -26.09 -2.92 -5.73
C LYS A 144 -24.91 -3.17 -4.80
N SER A 145 -25.09 -2.86 -3.51
CA SER A 145 -24.06 -2.96 -2.48
C SER A 145 -23.36 -4.33 -2.48
N ILE A 146 -22.04 -4.29 -2.37
CA ILE A 146 -21.20 -5.49 -2.22
C ILE A 146 -21.25 -6.01 -0.78
N LEU A 147 -21.74 -5.21 0.17
CA LEU A 147 -21.92 -5.57 1.58
C LEU A 147 -23.12 -6.49 1.84
N THR A 148 -23.55 -7.28 0.85
CA THR A 148 -24.55 -8.33 1.09
C THR A 148 -23.86 -9.55 1.69
N LEU A 149 -24.49 -10.21 2.66
CA LEU A 149 -23.92 -11.36 3.37
C LEU A 149 -23.39 -12.44 2.41
N ARG A 150 -24.12 -12.68 1.30
CA ARG A 150 -23.71 -13.61 0.24
C ARG A 150 -22.39 -13.21 -0.43
N ARG A 151 -22.22 -11.93 -0.77
CA ARG A 151 -20.99 -11.43 -1.45
C ARG A 151 -19.81 -11.36 -0.49
N ILE A 152 -20.06 -10.96 0.76
CA ILE A 152 -19.07 -11.03 1.83
C ILE A 152 -18.61 -12.48 2.02
N GLY A 153 -19.54 -13.43 2.13
CA GLY A 153 -19.25 -14.86 2.24
C GLY A 153 -18.47 -15.42 1.05
N MET A 154 -18.82 -15.05 -0.18
CA MET A 154 -18.03 -15.45 -1.38
C MET A 154 -16.61 -14.89 -1.32
N PHE A 155 -16.43 -13.66 -0.84
CA PHE A 155 -15.13 -13.00 -0.77
C PHE A 155 -14.22 -13.66 0.27
N PHE A 156 -14.72 -13.87 1.49
CA PHE A 156 -13.99 -14.60 2.53
C PHE A 156 -13.80 -16.08 2.19
N GLY A 157 -14.78 -16.71 1.53
CA GLY A 157 -14.65 -18.07 1.02
C GLY A 157 -13.53 -18.22 -0.01
N ALA A 158 -13.42 -17.28 -0.96
CA ALA A 158 -12.32 -17.26 -1.92
C ALA A 158 -10.95 -17.09 -1.24
N ALA A 159 -10.87 -16.22 -0.23
CA ALA A 159 -9.65 -16.06 0.56
C ALA A 159 -9.29 -17.36 1.32
N LEU A 160 -10.25 -18.01 1.97
CA LEU A 160 -10.03 -19.29 2.66
C LEU A 160 -9.56 -20.40 1.70
N VAL A 161 -10.18 -20.50 0.52
CA VAL A 161 -9.75 -21.46 -0.51
C VAL A 161 -8.32 -21.16 -0.97
N ALA A 162 -7.99 -19.89 -1.25
CA ALA A 162 -6.63 -19.51 -1.66
C ALA A 162 -5.59 -19.85 -0.58
N PHE A 163 -5.88 -19.54 0.68
CA PHE A 163 -5.02 -19.89 1.82
C PHE A 163 -4.88 -21.41 1.99
N GLY A 164 -5.97 -22.16 1.85
CA GLY A 164 -5.97 -23.62 1.94
C GLY A 164 -5.16 -24.28 0.82
N VAL A 165 -5.30 -23.80 -0.43
CA VAL A 165 -4.50 -24.28 -1.56
C VAL A 165 -3.01 -24.03 -1.33
N LEU A 166 -2.63 -22.85 -0.84
CA LEU A 166 -1.23 -22.56 -0.51
C LEU A 166 -0.69 -23.46 0.61
N GLU A 167 -1.48 -23.74 1.64
CA GLU A 167 -1.09 -24.66 2.71
C GLU A 167 -0.88 -26.09 2.19
N ILE A 168 -1.76 -26.56 1.30
CA ILE A 168 -1.60 -27.88 0.65
C ILE A 168 -0.32 -27.90 -0.18
N VAL A 169 -0.08 -26.87 -1.00
CA VAL A 169 1.15 -26.74 -1.79
C VAL A 169 2.38 -26.72 -0.89
N ALA A 170 2.35 -26.02 0.24
CA ALA A 170 3.44 -25.98 1.22
C ALA A 170 3.77 -27.38 1.76
N ARG A 171 2.74 -28.17 2.11
CA ARG A 171 2.91 -29.52 2.64
C ARG A 171 3.43 -30.51 1.60
N ILE A 172 2.97 -30.39 0.34
CA ILE A 172 3.40 -31.27 -0.75
C ILE A 172 4.84 -30.94 -1.20
N SER A 173 5.14 -29.66 -1.36
CA SER A 173 6.47 -29.21 -1.82
C SER A 173 7.52 -29.20 -0.72
N GLY A 174 7.12 -29.33 0.55
CA GLY A 174 8.01 -29.15 1.72
C GLY A 174 8.51 -27.71 1.90
N MET A 175 8.02 -26.75 1.11
CA MET A 175 8.44 -25.36 1.17
C MET A 175 7.61 -24.60 2.20
N GLU A 176 8.21 -24.33 3.36
CA GLU A 176 7.63 -23.49 4.43
C GLU A 176 7.20 -22.10 3.92
N VAL A 177 7.79 -21.65 2.80
CA VAL A 177 7.48 -20.36 2.18
C VAL A 177 6.02 -20.23 1.76
N PHE A 178 5.35 -21.32 1.44
CA PHE A 178 3.94 -21.26 1.02
C PHE A 178 2.96 -21.39 2.19
N SER A 179 3.39 -21.77 3.41
CA SER A 179 2.47 -22.07 4.51
C SER A 179 1.93 -20.80 5.20
N PRO A 180 0.63 -20.49 5.10
CA PRO A 180 0.03 -19.39 5.84
C PRO A 180 -0.14 -19.71 7.33
N VAL A 181 -0.35 -20.99 7.68
CA VAL A 181 -0.58 -21.45 9.06
C VAL A 181 0.67 -21.26 9.92
N LEU A 182 1.82 -21.66 9.39
CA LEU A 182 3.11 -21.49 10.06
C LEU A 182 3.37 -20.03 10.42
N ARG A 183 2.95 -19.09 9.57
CA ARG A 183 3.09 -17.65 9.81
C ARG A 183 2.20 -17.14 10.93
N ILE A 184 0.93 -17.55 10.96
CA ILE A 184 0.01 -17.17 12.04
C ILE A 184 0.53 -17.69 13.38
N SER A 185 1.06 -18.92 13.40
CA SER A 185 1.69 -19.48 14.60
C SER A 185 2.88 -18.64 15.06
N ARG A 186 3.80 -18.29 14.15
CA ARG A 186 4.98 -17.45 14.48
C ARG A 186 4.56 -16.06 15.00
N LEU A 187 3.48 -15.48 14.47
CA LEU A 187 2.95 -14.19 14.94
C LEU A 187 2.46 -14.32 16.37
N ALA A 188 1.65 -15.34 16.65
CA ALA A 188 1.11 -15.57 17.97
C ALA A 188 2.22 -15.80 19.01
N THR A 189 3.27 -16.56 18.65
CA THR A 189 4.35 -16.89 19.58
C THR A 189 5.31 -15.72 19.83
N ASN A 190 5.59 -14.89 18.82
CA ASN A 190 6.64 -13.87 18.91
C ASN A 190 6.12 -12.45 19.20
N SER A 191 4.85 -12.15 18.90
CA SER A 191 4.32 -10.78 19.03
C SER A 191 4.18 -10.30 20.48
N LEU A 192 3.81 -11.17 21.42
CA LEU A 192 3.49 -10.77 22.79
C LEU A 192 4.70 -10.17 23.53
N SER A 193 5.88 -10.79 23.39
CA SER A 193 7.11 -10.33 24.04
C SER A 193 7.57 -8.99 23.47
N SER A 194 7.49 -8.83 22.14
CA SER A 194 7.80 -7.55 21.47
C SER A 194 6.84 -6.44 21.88
N LEU A 195 5.54 -6.75 22.02
CA LEU A 195 4.54 -5.77 22.47
C LEU A 195 4.80 -5.28 23.89
N LYS A 196 5.13 -6.18 24.82
CA LYS A 196 5.46 -5.80 26.20
C LYS A 196 6.67 -4.88 26.27
N LEU A 197 7.73 -5.20 25.51
CA LEU A 197 8.93 -4.39 25.44
C LEU A 197 8.62 -3.00 24.88
N VAL A 198 7.92 -2.91 23.75
CA VAL A 198 7.63 -1.62 23.11
C VAL A 198 6.73 -0.77 24.00
N VAL A 199 5.58 -1.29 24.42
CA VAL A 199 4.59 -0.51 25.18
C VAL A 199 5.16 -0.01 26.50
N GLY A 200 5.97 -0.83 27.19
CA GLY A 200 6.58 -0.47 28.47
C GLY A 200 7.71 0.56 28.37
N ASN A 201 8.33 0.71 27.20
CA ASN A 201 9.49 1.57 27.02
C ASN A 201 9.26 2.76 26.07
N THR A 202 8.07 2.88 25.47
CA THR A 202 7.71 4.05 24.66
C THR A 202 7.33 5.24 25.54
N TRP A 203 7.87 6.40 25.22
CA TRP A 203 7.54 7.68 25.86
C TRP A 203 6.55 8.47 25.00
N LEU A 204 6.13 9.65 25.48
CA LEU A 204 5.29 10.55 24.69
C LEU A 204 5.99 10.96 23.38
N ILE A 205 7.29 11.21 23.46
CA ILE A 205 8.19 11.46 22.32
C ILE A 205 9.36 10.49 22.49
N GLY A 206 9.58 9.64 21.49
CA GLY A 206 10.65 8.63 21.50
C GLY A 206 10.42 7.45 22.45
N HIS A 207 11.51 6.84 22.89
CA HIS A 207 11.57 5.67 23.76
C HIS A 207 12.73 5.75 24.75
N ASP A 208 12.70 4.89 25.76
CA ASP A 208 13.81 4.73 26.71
C ASP A 208 15.08 4.26 25.97
N PRO A 209 16.17 5.04 25.94
CA PRO A 209 17.40 4.66 25.26
C PRO A 209 18.00 3.34 25.76
N SER A 210 17.79 3.01 27.05
CA SER A 210 18.32 1.79 27.66
C SER A 210 17.58 0.52 27.22
N SER A 211 16.35 0.68 26.73
CA SER A 211 15.55 -0.41 26.17
C SER A 211 15.96 -0.78 24.74
N SER A 212 16.77 0.07 24.11
CA SER A 212 17.20 -0.13 22.73
C SER A 212 18.23 -1.26 22.62
N TYR A 213 18.15 -1.99 21.51
CA TYR A 213 19.11 -3.05 21.23
C TYR A 213 20.52 -2.50 20.88
N TRP A 214 20.60 -1.28 20.34
CA TRP A 214 21.87 -0.63 20.05
C TRP A 214 22.35 0.21 21.24
N SER A 215 23.62 0.03 21.62
CA SER A 215 24.25 0.68 22.79
C SER A 215 24.32 2.21 22.71
N ASN A 216 24.10 2.79 21.52
CA ASN A 216 24.19 4.23 21.27
C ASN A 216 22.83 4.81 20.83
N SER A 217 21.74 4.37 21.46
CA SER A 217 20.40 4.91 21.21
C SER A 217 20.29 6.37 21.63
N SER A 218 19.73 7.21 20.76
CA SER A 218 19.40 8.59 21.10
C SER A 218 18.02 8.71 21.79
N GLY A 219 17.26 7.62 21.83
CA GLY A 219 15.88 7.58 22.32
C GLY A 219 14.86 8.18 21.36
N PHE A 220 15.24 8.60 20.15
CA PHE A 220 14.31 9.15 19.16
C PHE A 220 14.86 9.03 17.74
N ALA A 221 14.04 8.53 16.80
CA ALA A 221 14.40 8.40 15.39
C ALA A 221 15.70 7.62 15.16
N ASP A 222 15.86 6.53 15.90
CA ASP A 222 17.03 5.66 15.82
C ASP A 222 16.99 4.74 14.58
N GLY A 223 15.87 4.74 13.85
CA GLY A 223 15.71 4.02 12.58
C GLY A 223 14.95 2.71 12.71
N TYR A 224 14.18 2.53 13.78
CA TYR A 224 13.19 1.43 13.88
C TYR A 224 12.11 1.52 12.78
N ILE A 225 11.85 2.73 12.28
CA ILE A 225 11.11 3.05 11.07
C ILE A 225 12.01 3.91 10.18
N SER A 226 12.29 3.44 8.97
CA SER A 226 13.24 4.10 8.09
C SER A 226 12.85 3.97 6.61
N LEU A 227 13.41 4.85 5.79
CA LEU A 227 13.29 4.78 4.33
C LEU A 227 14.21 3.70 3.75
N PRO A 228 14.08 3.36 2.46
CA PRO A 228 14.96 2.39 1.80
C PRO A 228 16.45 2.65 2.07
N MET A 229 17.23 1.58 2.21
CA MET A 229 18.65 1.67 2.54
C MET A 229 19.44 2.59 1.61
N GLN A 230 19.07 2.65 0.33
CA GLN A 230 19.69 3.56 -0.63
C GLN A 230 19.58 5.03 -0.21
N PHE A 231 18.44 5.45 0.34
CA PHE A 231 18.26 6.82 0.85
C PHE A 231 19.06 7.05 2.14
N ILE A 232 19.05 6.08 3.06
CA ILE A 232 19.81 6.17 4.32
C ILE A 232 21.31 6.36 4.03
N LEU A 233 21.85 5.55 3.11
CA LEU A 233 23.25 5.62 2.69
C LEU A 233 23.57 6.93 1.95
N LEU A 234 22.66 7.40 1.10
CA LEU A 234 22.82 8.66 0.36
C LEU A 234 22.96 9.87 1.30
N PHE A 235 22.24 9.87 2.43
CA PHE A 235 22.25 10.96 3.40
C PHE A 235 23.16 10.72 4.61
N GLY A 236 23.91 9.62 4.63
CA GLY A 236 24.87 9.32 5.71
C GLY A 236 24.23 9.09 7.09
N LEU A 237 22.96 8.69 7.13
CA LEU A 237 22.24 8.44 8.38
C LEU A 237 22.71 7.13 9.05
N PRO A 238 22.64 7.03 10.40
CA PRO A 238 23.04 5.82 11.11
C PRO A 238 22.23 4.62 10.62
N PHE A 239 22.94 3.54 10.31
CA PHE A 239 22.36 2.31 9.78
C PHE A 239 21.58 1.59 10.89
N PRO A 240 20.27 1.34 10.74
CA PRO A 240 19.55 0.50 11.69
C PRO A 240 19.85 -0.97 11.39
N LEU A 241 20.87 -1.54 12.05
CA LEU A 241 21.10 -2.98 12.06
C LEU A 241 20.10 -3.58 13.03
N PHE A 242 18.92 -3.93 12.52
CA PHE A 242 17.95 -4.71 13.27
C PHE A 242 18.48 -6.14 13.47
N PHE A 243 19.24 -6.35 14.54
CA PHE A 243 19.58 -7.68 15.01
C PHE A 243 18.40 -8.27 15.78
N GLY A 244 17.45 -8.86 15.06
CA GLY A 244 16.77 -10.03 15.60
C GLY A 244 17.77 -11.18 15.50
N LEU A 245 18.30 -11.65 16.63
CA LEU A 245 19.11 -12.87 16.82
C LEU A 245 19.47 -13.63 15.52
N LEU A 246 20.76 -13.58 15.15
CA LEU A 246 21.46 -14.51 14.24
C LEU A 246 20.68 -15.79 13.92
N VAL A 247 20.03 -15.92 12.77
CA VAL A 247 19.96 -17.21 12.04
C VAL A 247 19.78 -16.95 10.54
N THR A 248 20.59 -17.63 9.74
CA THR A 248 20.70 -17.67 8.27
C THR A 248 19.47 -18.15 7.49
N ARG A 249 18.26 -18.04 8.05
CA ARG A 249 17.00 -18.40 7.35
C ARG A 249 16.03 -17.22 7.40
N LYS A 250 15.50 -16.86 6.22
CA LYS A 250 14.50 -15.83 5.89
C LYS A 250 13.24 -15.73 6.78
N ASP A 251 13.10 -16.61 7.76
CA ASP A 251 11.90 -16.79 8.57
C ASP A 251 11.99 -16.20 9.99
N THR A 252 13.13 -15.63 10.40
CA THR A 252 13.34 -15.01 11.73
C THR A 252 13.46 -13.48 11.72
N ILE A 253 13.40 -12.83 10.54
CA ILE A 253 13.47 -11.36 10.39
C ILE A 253 12.06 -10.73 10.28
N ASP A 254 10.99 -11.53 10.32
CA ASP A 254 9.65 -10.97 10.34
C ASP A 254 9.42 -10.28 11.69
N TYR A 255 9.49 -8.94 11.68
CA TYR A 255 9.00 -8.09 12.77
C TYR A 255 7.52 -8.39 12.98
N MET A 256 7.24 -9.32 13.87
CA MET A 256 5.90 -9.79 14.22
C MET A 256 5.20 -8.81 15.17
N LEU A 257 5.61 -7.55 15.10
CA LEU A 257 5.04 -6.40 15.77
C LEU A 257 4.19 -5.64 14.74
N PRO A 258 2.95 -5.22 15.08
CA PRO A 258 2.19 -4.31 14.23
C PRO A 258 2.96 -2.99 13.99
N GLY A 259 2.85 -2.44 12.77
CA GLY A 259 3.59 -1.23 12.37
C GLY A 259 3.36 -0.01 13.27
N ILE A 260 2.15 0.12 13.84
CA ILE A 260 1.82 1.18 14.80
C ILE A 260 2.78 1.22 15.99
N PHE A 261 3.21 0.07 16.50
CA PHE A 261 4.11 -0.01 17.65
C PHE A 261 5.55 0.27 17.23
N GLY A 262 5.94 -0.06 15.99
CA GLY A 262 7.23 0.38 15.45
C GLY A 262 7.32 1.90 15.37
N TYR A 263 6.28 2.56 14.86
CA TYR A 263 6.18 4.03 14.83
C TYR A 263 6.14 4.66 16.21
N ALA A 264 5.34 4.09 17.12
CA ALA A 264 5.26 4.58 18.49
C ALA A 264 6.59 4.42 19.21
N TYR A 265 7.30 3.31 19.03
CA TYR A 265 8.60 3.11 19.64
C TYR A 265 9.64 4.09 19.10
N ASP A 266 9.78 4.23 17.77
CA ASP A 266 10.84 5.07 17.19
C ASP A 266 10.63 6.57 17.44
N PHE A 267 9.36 7.03 17.48
CA PHE A 267 9.04 8.47 17.50
C PHE A 267 8.13 8.91 18.65
N GLY A 268 7.66 7.99 19.49
CA GLY A 268 6.75 8.25 20.61
C GLY A 268 5.26 8.18 20.28
N TYR A 269 4.44 8.11 21.33
CA TYR A 269 2.98 8.05 21.22
C TYR A 269 2.35 9.28 20.54
N LEU A 270 2.94 10.47 20.72
CA LEU A 270 2.44 11.70 20.10
C LEU A 270 2.54 11.62 18.57
N THR A 271 3.71 11.20 18.06
CA THR A 271 3.95 11.06 16.62
C THR A 271 3.05 9.99 16.01
N PHE A 272 2.85 8.89 16.73
CA PHE A 272 1.89 7.85 16.34
C PHE A 272 0.45 8.39 16.21
N LEU A 273 -0.03 9.17 17.18
CA LEU A 273 -1.36 9.80 17.10
C LEU A 273 -1.49 10.75 15.90
N ILE A 274 -0.45 11.56 15.65
CA ILE A 274 -0.40 12.45 14.48
C ILE A 274 -0.47 11.64 13.18
N LEU A 275 0.27 10.53 13.08
CA LEU A 275 0.20 9.65 11.91
C LEU A 275 -1.22 9.11 11.69
N LEU A 276 -1.91 8.65 12.74
CA LEU A 276 -3.29 8.17 12.62
C LEU A 276 -4.24 9.28 12.14
N LEU A 277 -4.09 10.50 12.63
CA LEU A 277 -4.86 11.65 12.17
C LEU A 277 -4.59 11.98 10.70
N ILE A 278 -3.34 11.91 10.25
CA ILE A 278 -2.97 12.12 8.84
C ILE A 278 -3.60 11.03 7.96
N VAL A 279 -3.57 9.76 8.39
CA VAL A 279 -4.18 8.65 7.67
C VAL A 279 -5.68 8.83 7.56
N LEU A 280 -6.35 9.07 8.68
CA LEU A 280 -7.80 9.27 8.70
C LEU A 280 -8.20 10.50 7.88
N GLY A 281 -7.47 11.61 8.03
CA GLY A 281 -7.67 12.84 7.26
C GLY A 281 -7.54 12.60 5.76
N THR A 282 -6.51 11.88 5.32
CA THR A 282 -6.30 11.52 3.90
C THR A 282 -7.46 10.71 3.35
N ILE A 283 -7.98 9.74 4.12
CA ILE A 283 -9.13 8.91 3.71
C ILE A 283 -10.40 9.77 3.57
N ILE A 284 -10.69 10.61 4.58
CA ILE A 284 -11.87 11.48 4.57
C ILE A 284 -11.81 12.43 3.39
N VAL A 285 -10.69 13.12 3.19
CA VAL A 285 -10.47 14.04 2.09
C VAL A 285 -10.62 13.34 0.74
N GLY A 286 -10.00 12.16 0.55
CA GLY A 286 -10.14 11.37 -0.66
C GLY A 286 -11.59 10.99 -0.97
N LEU A 287 -12.36 10.56 0.04
CA LEU A 287 -13.79 10.25 -0.12
C LEU A 287 -14.62 11.50 -0.43
N MET A 288 -14.31 12.65 0.16
CA MET A 288 -14.97 13.92 -0.12
C MET A 288 -14.76 14.36 -1.58
N ILE A 289 -13.52 14.29 -2.07
CA ILE A 289 -13.21 14.62 -3.48
C ILE A 289 -13.90 13.64 -4.42
N LEU A 290 -13.91 12.34 -4.09
CA LEU A 290 -14.59 11.33 -4.89
C LEU A 290 -16.09 11.64 -5.03
N ARG A 291 -16.74 12.11 -3.97
CA ARG A 291 -18.13 12.58 -4.02
C ARG A 291 -18.32 13.76 -4.99
N GLN A 292 -17.38 14.70 -5.02
CA GLN A 292 -17.41 15.83 -5.96
C GLN A 292 -17.21 15.36 -7.41
N TYR A 293 -16.24 14.49 -7.68
CA TYR A 293 -16.01 13.94 -9.02
C TYR A 293 -17.22 13.16 -9.53
N ARG A 294 -17.82 12.34 -8.67
CA ARG A 294 -19.07 11.66 -8.99
C ARG A 294 -20.19 12.65 -9.35
N HIS A 295 -20.39 13.70 -8.56
CA HIS A 295 -21.40 14.72 -8.86
C HIS A 295 -21.15 15.37 -10.24
N LYS A 296 -19.89 15.68 -10.56
CA LYS A 296 -19.49 16.22 -11.88
C LYS A 296 -19.75 15.21 -13.01
N ARG A 297 -19.49 13.93 -12.81
CA ARG A 297 -19.81 12.87 -13.79
C ARG A 297 -21.32 12.77 -14.01
N GLU A 298 -22.10 12.72 -12.93
CA GLU A 298 -23.57 12.66 -12.99
C GLU A 298 -24.16 13.90 -13.68
N SER A 299 -23.52 15.07 -13.55
CA SER A 299 -23.85 16.28 -14.30
C SER A 299 -23.28 16.32 -15.73
N LYS A 300 -22.92 15.16 -16.31
CA LYS A 300 -22.36 14.96 -17.66
C LYS A 300 -21.01 15.66 -17.93
N ASN A 301 -20.27 16.09 -16.91
CA ASN A 301 -18.93 16.65 -17.08
C ASN A 301 -17.88 15.55 -17.18
N ARG A 302 -17.33 15.35 -18.38
CA ARG A 302 -16.35 14.29 -18.67
C ARG A 302 -14.90 14.64 -18.31
N LYS A 303 -14.63 15.88 -17.91
CA LYS A 303 -13.26 16.39 -17.66
C LYS A 303 -12.52 15.65 -16.55
N TYR A 304 -13.26 15.12 -15.57
CA TYR A 304 -12.69 14.53 -14.35
C TYR A 304 -12.69 13.00 -14.34
N LEU A 305 -13.10 12.34 -15.42
CA LEU A 305 -13.28 10.87 -15.45
C LEU A 305 -11.98 10.11 -15.16
N GLY A 306 -10.86 10.53 -15.75
CA GLY A 306 -9.56 9.92 -15.47
C GLY A 306 -9.09 10.16 -14.02
N LYS A 307 -9.33 11.37 -13.50
CA LYS A 307 -9.03 11.70 -12.10
C LYS A 307 -9.90 10.93 -11.10
N GLU A 308 -11.16 10.68 -11.42
CA GLU A 308 -12.08 9.88 -10.60
C GLU A 308 -11.58 8.45 -10.46
N VAL A 309 -11.27 7.77 -11.56
CA VAL A 309 -10.84 6.37 -11.51
C VAL A 309 -9.46 6.21 -10.88
N LEU A 310 -8.54 7.16 -11.10
CA LEU A 310 -7.23 7.17 -10.43
C LEU A 310 -7.39 7.35 -8.92
N LEU A 311 -8.26 8.25 -8.48
CA LEU A 311 -8.55 8.47 -7.05
C LEU A 311 -9.15 7.23 -6.39
N ILE A 312 -10.02 6.49 -7.09
CA ILE A 312 -10.57 5.22 -6.58
C ILE A 312 -9.44 4.21 -6.36
N GLY A 313 -8.52 4.07 -7.32
CA GLY A 313 -7.36 3.19 -7.20
C GLY A 313 -6.39 3.61 -6.10
N SER A 314 -6.01 4.89 -6.05
CA SER A 314 -5.07 5.42 -5.06
C SER A 314 -5.62 5.33 -3.64
N LEU A 315 -6.89 5.69 -3.43
CA LEU A 315 -7.56 5.56 -2.15
C LEU A 315 -7.63 4.10 -1.70
N THR A 316 -7.91 3.17 -2.62
CA THR A 316 -7.93 1.74 -2.30
C THR A 316 -6.56 1.23 -1.89
N GLY A 317 -5.52 1.53 -2.68
CA GLY A 317 -4.15 1.15 -2.35
C GLY A 317 -3.71 1.73 -1.01
N PHE A 318 -3.98 3.01 -0.76
CA PHE A 318 -3.64 3.70 0.48
C PHE A 318 -4.32 3.09 1.70
N VAL A 319 -5.65 2.89 1.66
CA VAL A 319 -6.41 2.31 2.78
C VAL A 319 -5.95 0.87 3.06
N SER A 320 -5.71 0.09 2.02
CA SER A 320 -5.24 -1.30 2.16
C SER A 320 -3.88 -1.35 2.84
N GLN A 321 -2.95 -0.51 2.39
CA GLN A 321 -1.62 -0.39 2.96
C GLN A 321 -1.67 0.19 4.39
N ALA A 322 -2.55 1.13 4.68
CA ALA A 322 -2.75 1.63 6.03
C ALA A 322 -3.21 0.51 6.98
N ILE A 323 -4.21 -0.29 6.58
CA ILE A 323 -4.74 -1.38 7.40
C ILE A 323 -3.69 -2.47 7.61
N ILE A 324 -3.12 -3.01 6.53
CA ILE A 324 -2.17 -4.14 6.65
C ILE A 324 -0.86 -3.66 7.26
N GLY A 325 -0.36 -2.54 6.74
CA GLY A 325 0.86 -1.90 7.17
C GLY A 325 0.88 -1.59 8.66
N LEU A 326 -0.02 -0.71 9.07
CA LEU A 326 0.03 -0.17 10.43
C LEU A 326 -0.47 -1.21 11.44
N PHE A 327 -1.52 -1.97 11.12
CA PHE A 327 -2.20 -2.80 12.13
C PHE A 327 -1.82 -4.28 12.12
N LEU A 328 -1.17 -4.80 11.06
CA LEU A 328 -0.79 -6.22 11.01
C LEU A 328 0.73 -6.44 11.03
N PHE A 329 1.52 -5.77 10.17
CA PHE A 329 2.94 -6.10 10.03
C PHE A 329 3.86 -4.88 9.89
N ASN A 330 4.80 -4.67 10.81
CA ASN A 330 5.76 -3.56 10.71
C ASN A 330 6.68 -3.63 9.47
N ARG A 331 7.07 -4.84 9.02
CA ARG A 331 7.80 -5.02 7.75
C ARG A 331 7.05 -4.43 6.54
N THR A 332 5.72 -4.33 6.64
CA THR A 332 4.88 -3.76 5.59
C THR A 332 4.73 -2.25 5.68
N VAL A 333 5.43 -1.55 6.57
CA VAL A 333 5.54 -0.06 6.62
C VAL A 333 6.97 0.40 6.87
N ASN A 334 7.96 -0.38 6.45
CA ASN A 334 9.36 0.00 6.57
C ASN A 334 10.06 -0.10 5.21
N GLY A 335 11.13 0.68 5.01
CA GLY A 335 11.86 0.76 3.75
C GLY A 335 10.96 1.13 2.56
N MET A 336 10.99 0.31 1.50
CA MET A 336 10.22 0.56 0.27
C MET A 336 8.69 0.57 0.50
N ALA A 337 8.22 -0.11 1.54
CA ALA A 337 6.79 -0.15 1.86
C ALA A 337 6.31 1.17 2.48
N LEU A 338 7.17 1.85 3.26
CA LEU A 338 6.93 3.21 3.74
C LEU A 338 6.90 4.21 2.58
N LEU A 339 7.87 4.12 1.67
CA LEU A 339 7.89 4.97 0.49
C LEU A 339 6.62 4.79 -0.36
N THR A 340 6.17 3.54 -0.54
CA THR A 340 4.93 3.22 -1.25
C THR A 340 3.70 3.81 -0.53
N PHE A 341 3.66 3.71 0.79
CA PHE A 341 2.58 4.27 1.60
C PHE A 341 2.50 5.81 1.48
N MET A 342 3.65 6.49 1.58
CA MET A 342 3.76 7.94 1.38
C MET A 342 3.37 8.34 -0.04
N PHE A 343 3.85 7.62 -1.05
CA PHE A 343 3.49 7.86 -2.45
C PHE A 343 1.98 7.78 -2.67
N LEU A 344 1.32 6.75 -2.15
CA LEU A 344 -0.14 6.57 -2.26
C LEU A 344 -0.91 7.66 -1.52
N GLY A 345 -0.48 8.02 -0.31
CA GLY A 345 -1.09 9.11 0.45
C GLY A 345 -0.96 10.46 -0.27
N SER A 346 0.23 10.75 -0.79
CA SER A 346 0.50 11.93 -1.61
C SER A 346 -0.35 11.95 -2.88
N LEU A 347 -0.53 10.81 -3.55
CA LEU A 347 -1.38 10.72 -4.75
C LEU A 347 -2.85 11.00 -4.43
N VAL A 348 -3.37 10.54 -3.29
CA VAL A 348 -4.74 10.85 -2.82
C VAL A 348 -4.87 12.35 -2.51
N LEU A 349 -3.95 12.90 -1.71
CA LEU A 349 -4.00 14.31 -1.29
C LEU A 349 -3.76 15.27 -2.46
N ALA A 350 -2.98 14.89 -3.46
CA ALA A 350 -2.72 15.73 -4.63
C ALA A 350 -4.00 16.08 -5.42
N HIS A 351 -5.06 15.26 -5.31
CA HIS A 351 -6.36 15.60 -5.90
C HIS A 351 -7.07 16.79 -5.24
N THR A 352 -6.65 17.21 -4.04
CA THR A 352 -7.20 18.41 -3.36
C THR A 352 -6.84 19.69 -4.08
N VAL A 353 -5.63 19.75 -4.63
CA VAL A 353 -5.11 20.92 -5.32
C VAL A 353 -5.35 20.72 -6.80
N THR A 354 -6.37 21.40 -7.34
CA THR A 354 -6.46 21.63 -8.78
C THR A 354 -5.92 23.01 -9.06
N ILE A 355 -4.77 23.09 -9.75
CA ILE A 355 -4.21 24.39 -10.18
C ILE A 355 -5.26 25.02 -11.10
N ARG A 356 -5.72 26.22 -10.70
CA ARG A 356 -6.89 26.91 -11.23
C ARG A 356 -6.65 27.33 -12.69
N ARG A 357 -6.87 26.41 -13.63
CA ARG A 357 -6.95 26.73 -15.07
C ARG A 357 -8.34 27.24 -15.47
N ASP A 358 -9.34 26.99 -14.61
CA ASP A 358 -10.77 27.21 -14.90
C ASP A 358 -11.28 28.61 -14.48
N SER A 359 -10.50 29.41 -13.74
CA SER A 359 -10.91 30.77 -13.37
C SER A 359 -10.78 31.79 -14.49
N ASN A 360 -10.00 31.51 -15.54
CA ASN A 360 -9.85 32.43 -16.66
C ASN A 360 -10.91 32.23 -17.76
N GLU A 361 -11.65 31.12 -17.77
CA GLU A 361 -12.78 30.92 -18.70
C GLU A 361 -14.08 31.56 -18.19
N ALA A 362 -14.21 31.80 -16.88
CA ALA A 362 -15.38 32.47 -16.29
C ALA A 362 -15.28 34.01 -16.31
N VAL A 363 -14.08 34.56 -16.57
CA VAL A 363 -13.85 36.01 -16.73
C VAL A 363 -13.82 36.42 -18.21
N SER A 364 -13.91 35.44 -19.13
CA SER A 364 -13.89 35.66 -20.59
C SER A 364 -15.19 35.25 -21.30
N ARG A 365 -16.31 35.17 -20.58
CA ARG A 365 -17.65 35.00 -21.15
C ARG A 365 -18.59 36.09 -20.71
#